data_AF-F6I5R0-F1
#
_entry.id   AF-F6I5R0-F1
#
_cell.length_a   1.000
_cell.length_b   1.000
_cell.length_c   1.000
_cell.angle_alpha   90.00
_cell.angle_beta   90.00
_cell.angle_gamma   90.00
#
_symmetry.space_group_name_H-M   'P 1'
#
loop_
_entity.id
_entity.type
_entity.pdbx_description
1 polymer ?
#
loop_
_entity_poly.entity_id
_entity_poly.type
_entity_poly.pdbx_seq_one_letter_code
_entity_poly.pdbx_strand_id
1 'polypeptide(L)'
;AQNEQPCSNLEKGIEASCDEDLKYHSIKCLGYVVLFYLLVVHVVGSALIVLYLNLVPSAREVLKNKGLRILTFSVFTVVSTFSNCGFIPTNENMVVFKKNSGLLLILIPQILLGNTLFAPCLRFVIWVLVKITRRVEFNYMLKNSREISYDHLLPGLYSCLLAITVFGFILVQFLLLCFMEWNSEDLAGLNAYQKIVGMLFQTANSRHSGESIFDLSVISPAVLVLFVLMMYLPPHTSFLPIDGGEKALQKEERRTEKRKYVEHLLLSQLSYLVIFVILVCIIEREKMKKDPLNFSVLNITIEIVSAYGNVGFSAGYQCNLQLKHEPHCKDLCYGFVGRWSNSGKFVLMFVMFFGRLKKFSMHGGRAWKLD
;
A
#
# COMPACT_ATOMS: atom_id res chain seq x y z
N ALA A 1 -66.02 3.41 10.23
CA ALA A 1 -64.67 3.95 9.95
C ALA A 1 -63.69 2.79 9.80
N GLN A 2 -63.66 2.18 8.62
CA GLN A 2 -62.66 1.22 8.17
C GLN A 2 -62.49 1.50 6.67
N ASN A 3 -61.26 1.79 6.24
CA ASN A 3 -60.73 1.82 4.86
C ASN A 3 -59.94 3.09 4.49
N GLU A 4 -58.79 3.33 5.13
CA GLU A 4 -57.74 4.21 4.57
C GLU A 4 -56.31 3.60 4.64
N GLN A 5 -56.18 2.29 4.86
CA GLN A 5 -54.88 1.61 5.03
C GLN A 5 -54.33 0.77 3.84
N PRO A 6 -55.03 0.53 2.71
CA PRO A 6 -54.43 -0.22 1.59
C PRO A 6 -53.39 0.58 0.77
N CYS A 7 -53.62 1.88 0.53
CA CYS A 7 -52.75 2.68 -0.35
C CYS A 7 -51.34 2.88 0.21
N SER A 8 -51.20 3.12 1.52
CA SER A 8 -49.89 3.40 2.13
C SER A 8 -48.94 2.19 2.16
N ASN A 9 -49.48 0.97 2.20
CA ASN A 9 -48.68 -0.25 2.11
C ASN A 9 -48.31 -0.60 0.66
N LEU A 10 -49.17 -0.26 -0.30
CA LEU A 10 -48.90 -0.44 -1.72
C LEU A 10 -47.84 0.56 -2.21
N GLU A 11 -47.92 1.84 -1.82
CA GLU A 11 -46.90 2.85 -2.12
C GLU A 11 -45.53 2.47 -1.54
N LYS A 12 -45.49 2.02 -0.27
CA LYS A 12 -44.24 1.54 0.35
C LYS A 12 -43.66 0.31 -0.35
N GLY A 13 -44.51 -0.60 -0.83
CA GLY A 13 -44.08 -1.75 -1.61
C GLY A 13 -43.50 -1.38 -2.98
N ILE A 14 -44.11 -0.39 -3.65
CA ILE A 14 -43.63 0.14 -4.93
C ILE A 14 -42.32 0.90 -4.75
N GLU A 15 -42.22 1.78 -3.75
CA GLU A 15 -40.98 2.51 -3.42
C GLU A 15 -39.82 1.55 -3.08
N ALA A 16 -40.09 0.49 -2.31
CA ALA A 16 -39.08 -0.52 -2.00
C ALA A 16 -38.63 -1.31 -3.24
N SER A 17 -39.55 -1.64 -4.16
CA SER A 17 -39.20 -2.32 -5.41
C SER A 17 -38.38 -1.44 -6.36
N CYS A 18 -38.73 -0.15 -6.46
CA CYS A 18 -38.00 0.83 -7.25
C CYS A 18 -36.60 1.10 -6.68
N ASP A 19 -36.44 1.08 -5.36
CA ASP A 19 -35.14 1.25 -4.69
C ASP A 19 -34.23 0.04 -4.89
N GLU A 20 -34.76 -1.19 -4.83
CA GLU A 20 -34.04 -2.43 -5.17
C GLU A 20 -33.57 -2.43 -6.63
N ASP A 21 -34.44 -2.05 -7.58
CA ASP A 21 -34.09 -1.95 -9.00
C ASP A 21 -33.02 -0.87 -9.24
N LEU A 22 -33.16 0.29 -8.61
CA LEU A 22 -32.18 1.38 -8.72
C LEU A 22 -30.83 0.96 -8.12
N LYS A 23 -30.83 0.23 -7.01
CA LYS A 23 -29.63 -0.33 -6.39
C LYS A 23 -28.95 -1.33 -7.32
N TYR A 24 -29.70 -2.26 -7.93
CA TYR A 24 -29.15 -3.23 -8.88
C TYR A 24 -28.50 -2.53 -10.08
N HIS A 25 -29.19 -1.57 -10.69
CA HIS A 25 -28.65 -0.78 -11.80
C HIS A 25 -27.41 0.03 -11.40
N SER A 26 -27.41 0.58 -10.19
CA SER A 26 -26.27 1.33 -9.63
C SER A 26 -25.05 0.42 -9.44
N ILE A 27 -25.22 -0.79 -8.91
CA ILE A 27 -24.12 -1.77 -8.75
C ILE A 27 -23.56 -2.19 -10.11
N LYS A 28 -24.43 -2.43 -11.10
CA LYS A 28 -23.99 -2.76 -12.46
C LYS A 28 -23.19 -1.60 -13.08
N CYS A 29 -23.68 -0.37 -12.91
CA CYS A 29 -22.99 0.84 -13.37
C CYS A 29 -21.63 1.01 -12.68
N LEU A 30 -21.56 0.78 -11.36
CA LEU A 30 -20.31 0.80 -10.59
C LEU A 30 -19.27 -0.17 -11.17
N GLY A 31 -19.70 -1.38 -11.54
CA GLY A 31 -18.82 -2.37 -12.18
C GLY A 31 -18.18 -1.83 -13.46
N TYR A 32 -18.94 -1.15 -14.32
CA TYR A 32 -18.41 -0.52 -15.53
C TYR A 32 -17.48 0.65 -15.21
N VAL A 33 -17.80 1.48 -14.20
CA VAL A 33 -16.92 2.59 -13.79
C VAL A 33 -15.58 2.07 -13.29
N VAL A 34 -15.59 1.03 -12.45
CA VAL A 34 -14.36 0.41 -11.93
C VAL A 34 -13.55 -0.20 -13.08
N LEU A 35 -14.19 -0.95 -13.98
CA LEU A 35 -13.50 -1.53 -15.15
C LEU A 35 -12.87 -0.43 -16.03
N PHE A 36 -13.61 0.64 -16.29
CA PHE A 36 -13.12 1.77 -17.08
C PHE A 36 -11.97 2.49 -16.38
N TYR A 37 -12.07 2.72 -15.07
CA TYR A 37 -11.00 3.30 -14.26
C TYR A 37 -9.71 2.47 -14.37
N LEU A 38 -9.81 1.15 -14.17
CA LEU A 38 -8.67 0.25 -14.30
C LEU A 38 -8.06 0.32 -15.71
N LEU A 39 -8.88 0.25 -16.75
CA LEU A 39 -8.42 0.30 -18.13
C LEU A 39 -7.72 1.62 -18.45
N VAL A 40 -8.30 2.76 -18.06
CA VAL A 40 -7.72 4.09 -18.32
C VAL A 40 -6.38 4.24 -17.62
N VAL A 41 -6.29 3.89 -16.34
CA VAL A 41 -5.03 4.03 -15.59
C VAL A 41 -3.92 3.17 -16.19
N HIS A 42 -4.22 1.93 -16.59
CA HIS A 42 -3.23 1.05 -17.20
C HIS A 42 -2.81 1.50 -18.61
N VAL A 43 -3.76 1.88 -19.46
CA VAL A 43 -3.48 2.31 -20.85
C VAL A 43 -2.74 3.64 -20.87
N VAL A 44 -3.24 4.65 -20.15
CA VAL A 44 -2.61 5.97 -20.08
C VAL A 44 -1.26 5.86 -19.38
N GLY A 45 -1.18 5.12 -18.27
CA GLY A 45 0.08 4.93 -17.55
C GLY A 45 1.15 4.25 -18.41
N SER A 46 0.79 3.17 -19.10
CA SER A 46 1.73 2.46 -19.99
C SER A 46 2.17 3.36 -21.14
N ALA A 47 1.24 4.11 -21.73
CA ALA A 47 1.54 5.06 -22.80
C ALA A 47 2.51 6.15 -22.35
N LEU A 48 2.34 6.70 -21.14
CA LEU A 48 3.25 7.71 -20.57
C LEU A 48 4.66 7.17 -20.35
N ILE A 49 4.80 5.94 -19.84
CA ILE A 49 6.12 5.31 -19.67
C ILE A 49 6.78 5.03 -21.03
N VAL A 50 6.02 4.49 -22.00
CA VAL A 50 6.54 4.27 -23.36
C VAL A 50 6.98 5.58 -23.99
N LEU A 51 6.18 6.65 -23.85
CA LEU A 51 6.54 7.98 -24.35
C LEU A 51 7.83 8.47 -23.69
N TYR A 52 7.94 8.39 -22.37
CA TYR A 52 9.13 8.81 -21.63
C TYR A 52 10.39 8.04 -22.07
N LEU A 53 10.30 6.72 -22.20
CA LEU A 53 11.42 5.87 -22.61
C LEU A 53 11.85 6.10 -24.07
N ASN A 54 10.97 6.62 -24.92
CA ASN A 54 11.34 7.02 -26.27
C ASN A 54 11.96 8.42 -26.32
N LEU A 55 11.51 9.34 -25.46
CA LEU A 55 12.01 10.72 -25.39
C LEU A 55 13.35 10.84 -24.66
N VAL A 56 13.63 9.95 -23.70
CA VAL A 56 14.83 10.03 -22.84
C VAL A 56 15.80 8.89 -23.14
N PRO A 57 16.90 9.16 -23.87
CA PRO A 57 17.86 8.13 -24.29
C PRO A 57 18.52 7.39 -23.12
N SER A 58 18.84 8.08 -22.02
CA SER A 58 19.47 7.49 -20.84
C SER A 58 18.63 6.35 -20.24
N ALA A 59 17.33 6.55 -20.13
CA ALA A 59 16.41 5.52 -19.62
C ALA A 59 16.26 4.37 -20.62
N ARG A 60 16.25 4.67 -21.93
CA ARG A 60 16.20 3.66 -22.99
C ARG A 60 17.45 2.77 -23.01
N GLU A 61 18.62 3.35 -22.82
CA GLU A 61 19.90 2.63 -22.77
C GLU A 61 19.95 1.65 -21.59
N VAL A 62 19.44 2.04 -20.42
CA VAL A 62 19.30 1.15 -19.27
C VAL A 62 18.51 -0.12 -19.63
N LEU A 63 17.38 0.04 -20.34
CA LEU A 63 16.57 -1.11 -20.77
C LEU A 63 17.29 -1.97 -21.82
N LYS A 64 17.96 -1.34 -22.79
CA LYS A 64 18.73 -2.05 -23.82
C LYS A 64 19.85 -2.89 -23.21
N ASN A 65 20.59 -2.31 -22.27
CA ASN A 65 21.69 -3.00 -21.57
C ASN A 65 21.20 -4.19 -20.75
N LYS A 66 19.96 -4.11 -20.24
CA LYS A 66 19.31 -5.21 -19.50
C LYS A 66 18.54 -6.18 -20.39
N GLY A 67 18.53 -5.99 -21.71
CA GLY A 67 17.80 -6.87 -22.65
C GLY A 67 16.27 -6.78 -22.54
N LEU A 68 15.75 -5.69 -21.99
CA LEU A 68 14.31 -5.52 -21.75
C LEU A 68 13.64 -4.77 -22.91
N ARG A 69 12.49 -5.30 -23.37
CA ARG A 69 11.64 -4.61 -24.34
C ARG A 69 10.87 -3.48 -23.66
N ILE A 70 10.85 -2.31 -24.29
CA ILE A 70 10.20 -1.08 -23.79
C ILE A 70 8.72 -1.32 -23.43
N LEU A 71 7.97 -1.98 -24.33
CA LEU A 71 6.55 -2.25 -24.11
C LEU A 71 6.31 -3.17 -22.91
N THR A 72 7.06 -4.27 -22.83
CA THR A 72 6.95 -5.24 -21.73
C THR A 72 7.27 -4.59 -20.39
N PHE A 73 8.36 -3.81 -20.32
CA PHE A 73 8.72 -3.06 -19.13
C PHE A 73 7.59 -2.09 -18.74
N SER A 74 7.10 -1.28 -19.69
CA SER A 74 6.11 -0.24 -19.41
C SER A 74 4.79 -0.82 -18.87
N VAL A 75 4.25 -1.84 -19.53
CA VAL A 75 3.00 -2.49 -19.10
C VAL A 75 3.19 -3.18 -17.76
N PHE A 76 4.27 -3.93 -17.58
CA PHE A 76 4.53 -4.65 -16.33
C PHE A 76 4.71 -3.69 -15.15
N THR A 77 5.50 -2.63 -15.33
CA THR A 77 5.69 -1.60 -14.32
C THR A 77 4.35 -0.98 -13.94
N VAL A 78 3.52 -0.52 -14.89
CA VAL A 78 2.23 0.10 -14.55
C VAL A 78 1.30 -0.84 -13.80
N VAL A 79 1.19 -2.11 -14.24
CA VAL A 79 0.36 -3.11 -13.53
C VAL A 79 0.85 -3.29 -12.09
N SER A 80 2.16 -3.38 -11.89
CA SER A 80 2.79 -3.57 -10.59
C SER A 80 2.64 -2.35 -9.68
N THR A 81 2.93 -1.16 -10.20
CA THR A 81 2.84 0.12 -9.52
C THR A 81 1.40 0.42 -9.09
N PHE A 82 0.42 0.24 -10.00
CA PHE A 82 -0.99 0.47 -9.71
C PHE A 82 -1.57 -0.55 -8.73
N SER A 83 -1.12 -1.80 -8.81
CA SER A 83 -1.55 -2.85 -7.88
C SER A 83 -0.80 -2.83 -6.54
N ASN A 84 0.15 -1.91 -6.38
CA ASN A 84 1.06 -1.80 -5.23
C ASN A 84 1.74 -3.16 -4.96
N CYS A 85 2.37 -3.75 -5.98
CA CYS A 85 3.03 -5.06 -5.87
C CYS A 85 4.55 -4.99 -5.68
N GLY A 86 5.20 -3.90 -6.11
CA GLY A 86 6.63 -3.68 -5.93
C GLY A 86 7.55 -4.49 -6.84
N PHE A 87 6.98 -5.27 -7.76
CA PHE A 87 7.76 -6.02 -8.75
C PHE A 87 8.13 -5.13 -9.92
N ILE A 88 9.43 -4.98 -10.18
CA ILE A 88 9.95 -4.32 -11.36
C ILE A 88 10.81 -5.33 -12.15
N PRO A 89 10.82 -5.32 -13.49
CA PRO A 89 11.60 -6.26 -14.30
C PRO A 89 13.13 -6.10 -14.21
N THR A 90 13.63 -5.27 -13.29
CA THR A 90 15.04 -5.02 -13.04
C THR A 90 15.44 -5.63 -11.69
N ASN A 91 16.62 -6.23 -11.63
CA ASN A 91 17.11 -6.89 -10.40
C ASN A 91 17.30 -5.90 -9.24
N GLU A 92 17.68 -4.67 -9.55
CA GLU A 92 17.96 -3.59 -8.59
C GLU A 92 16.73 -2.70 -8.34
N ASN A 93 15.54 -3.15 -8.73
CA ASN A 93 14.31 -2.35 -8.63
C ASN A 93 14.48 -0.99 -9.34
N MET A 94 13.91 0.09 -8.80
CA MET A 94 13.96 1.44 -9.37
C MET A 94 15.27 2.20 -9.11
N VAL A 95 16.23 1.61 -8.38
CA VAL A 95 17.55 2.21 -8.11
C VAL A 95 18.29 2.57 -9.42
N VAL A 96 18.14 1.75 -10.47
CA VAL A 96 18.78 2.00 -11.78
C VAL A 96 18.23 3.27 -12.46
N PHE A 97 17.02 3.69 -12.11
CA PHE A 97 16.38 4.89 -12.65
C PHE A 97 16.53 6.12 -11.73
N LYS A 98 17.41 6.07 -10.72
CA LYS A 98 17.61 7.16 -9.75
C LYS A 98 17.90 8.53 -10.37
N LYS A 99 18.61 8.56 -11.50
CA LYS A 99 18.90 9.79 -12.25
C LYS A 99 17.74 10.26 -13.15
N ASN A 100 16.79 9.37 -13.46
CA ASN A 100 15.70 9.57 -14.41
C ASN A 100 14.43 10.05 -13.69
N SER A 101 14.47 11.26 -13.12
CA SER A 101 13.37 11.82 -12.31
C SER A 101 12.02 11.90 -13.02
N GLY A 102 11.99 12.05 -14.34
CA GLY A 102 10.73 12.09 -15.08
C GLY A 102 9.96 10.77 -15.03
N LEU A 103 10.66 9.63 -15.03
CA LEU A 103 10.02 8.32 -14.85
C LEU A 103 9.38 8.22 -13.46
N LEU A 104 10.12 8.63 -12.43
CA LEU A 104 9.65 8.61 -11.04
C LEU A 104 8.41 9.50 -10.85
N LEU A 105 8.39 10.68 -11.46
CA LEU A 105 7.25 11.59 -11.43
C LEU A 105 6.01 11.02 -12.13
N ILE A 106 6.18 10.20 -13.18
CA ILE A 106 5.06 9.49 -13.83
C ILE A 106 4.51 8.40 -12.90
N LEU A 107 5.38 7.72 -12.15
CA LEU A 107 5.01 6.61 -11.27
C LEU A 107 4.35 7.08 -9.96
N ILE A 108 4.78 8.20 -9.36
CA ILE A 108 4.23 8.70 -8.07
C ILE A 108 2.70 8.79 -8.09
N PRO A 109 2.05 9.45 -9.07
CA PRO A 109 0.59 9.47 -9.15
C PRO A 109 -0.01 8.07 -9.32
N GLN A 110 0.62 7.18 -10.09
CA GLN A 110 0.11 5.82 -10.32
C GLN A 110 0.10 4.99 -9.04
N ILE A 111 1.14 5.11 -8.21
CA ILE A 111 1.22 4.48 -6.88
C ILE A 111 0.04 4.93 -6.01
N LEU A 112 -0.22 6.24 -6.00
CA LEU A 112 -1.27 6.84 -5.20
C LEU A 112 -2.67 6.44 -5.68
N LEU A 113 -2.91 6.45 -7.00
CA LEU A 113 -4.16 6.02 -7.65
C LEU A 113 -4.49 4.53 -7.42
N GLY A 114 -3.48 3.74 -7.06
CA GLY A 114 -3.61 2.36 -6.63
C GLY A 114 -4.26 2.20 -5.25
N ASN A 115 -3.93 1.12 -4.55
CA ASN A 115 -4.62 0.69 -3.33
C ASN A 115 -4.73 1.77 -2.22
N THR A 116 -3.77 2.69 -2.15
CA THR A 116 -3.72 3.75 -1.13
C THR A 116 -4.83 4.80 -1.25
N LEU A 117 -5.06 5.36 -2.45
CA LEU A 117 -6.11 6.37 -2.68
C LEU A 117 -7.18 5.91 -3.68
N PHE A 118 -7.25 4.62 -4.00
CA PHE A 118 -8.27 4.06 -4.88
C PHE A 118 -9.68 4.51 -4.49
N ALA A 119 -10.03 4.41 -3.21
CA ALA A 119 -11.35 4.79 -2.72
C ALA A 119 -11.68 6.29 -2.93
N PRO A 120 -10.81 7.24 -2.53
CA PRO A 120 -10.98 8.65 -2.88
C PRO A 120 -11.03 8.96 -4.38
N CYS A 121 -10.16 8.34 -5.17
CA CYS A 121 -10.09 8.56 -6.61
C CYS A 121 -11.33 8.02 -7.32
N LEU A 122 -11.80 6.83 -6.95
CA LEU A 122 -13.04 6.26 -7.46
C LEU A 122 -14.24 7.16 -7.15
N ARG A 123 -14.33 7.66 -5.91
CA ARG A 123 -15.41 8.59 -5.52
C ARG A 123 -15.35 9.88 -6.32
N PHE A 124 -14.15 10.44 -6.52
CA PHE A 124 -13.96 11.63 -7.34
C PHE A 124 -14.41 11.40 -8.78
N VAL A 125 -14.05 10.27 -9.38
CA VAL A 125 -14.50 9.89 -10.73
C VAL A 125 -16.02 9.80 -10.82
N ILE A 126 -16.68 9.15 -9.87
CA ILE A 126 -18.15 9.07 -9.83
C ILE A 126 -18.76 10.47 -9.69
N TRP A 127 -18.18 11.34 -8.87
CA TRP A 127 -18.64 12.73 -8.72
C TRP A 127 -18.50 13.54 -10.01
N VAL A 128 -17.40 13.37 -10.76
CA VAL A 128 -17.23 13.96 -12.09
C VAL A 128 -18.30 13.42 -13.05
N LEU A 129 -18.57 12.12 -13.03
CA LEU A 129 -19.61 11.50 -13.86
C LEU A 129 -21.01 12.03 -13.53
N VAL A 130 -21.35 12.26 -12.25
CA VAL A 130 -22.62 12.92 -11.87
C VAL A 130 -22.74 14.27 -12.54
N LYS A 131 -21.68 15.07 -12.54
CA LYS A 131 -21.69 16.41 -13.14
C LYS A 131 -21.83 16.39 -14.67
N ILE A 132 -21.22 15.42 -15.32
CA ILE A 132 -21.21 15.30 -16.78
C ILE A 132 -22.50 14.67 -17.30
N THR A 133 -22.91 13.52 -16.76
CA THR A 133 -24.03 12.74 -17.33
C THR A 133 -25.36 13.03 -16.66
N ARG A 134 -25.37 13.62 -15.45
CA ARG A 134 -26.57 13.89 -14.63
C ARG A 134 -27.47 12.67 -14.40
N ARG A 135 -26.89 11.46 -14.50
CA ARG A 135 -27.60 10.19 -14.26
C ARG A 135 -27.95 10.02 -12.79
N VAL A 136 -29.15 9.51 -12.52
CA VAL A 136 -29.69 9.29 -11.17
C VAL A 136 -28.92 8.20 -10.42
N GLU A 137 -28.41 7.21 -11.15
CA GLU A 137 -27.65 6.07 -10.65
C GLU A 137 -26.36 6.54 -9.95
N PHE A 138 -25.60 7.47 -10.56
CA PHE A 138 -24.37 8.00 -9.95
C PHE A 138 -24.64 8.82 -8.70
N ASN A 139 -25.74 9.58 -8.67
CA ASN A 139 -26.13 10.38 -7.52
C ASN A 139 -26.58 9.48 -6.35
N TYR A 140 -27.33 8.41 -6.66
CA TYR A 140 -27.71 7.38 -5.71
C TYR A 140 -26.47 6.75 -5.08
N MET A 141 -25.44 6.41 -5.88
CA MET A 141 -24.20 5.82 -5.38
C MET A 141 -23.44 6.69 -4.37
N LEU A 142 -23.36 8.00 -4.62
CA LEU A 142 -22.63 8.90 -3.73
C LEU A 142 -23.34 9.15 -2.41
N LYS A 143 -24.68 9.11 -2.40
CA LYS A 143 -25.53 9.31 -1.22
C LYS A 143 -25.65 8.05 -0.38
N ASN A 144 -25.86 6.90 -1.02
CA ASN A 144 -26.12 5.61 -0.37
C ASN A 144 -24.90 4.68 -0.39
N SER A 145 -23.70 5.23 -0.19
CA SER A 145 -22.44 4.47 -0.31
C SER A 145 -22.34 3.29 0.66
N ARG A 146 -23.03 3.36 1.82
CA ARG A 146 -23.09 2.27 2.81
C ARG A 146 -23.99 1.10 2.39
N GLU A 147 -25.01 1.36 1.57
CA GLU A 147 -26.01 0.37 1.15
C GLU A 147 -25.57 -0.45 -0.06
N ILE A 148 -24.63 0.08 -0.83
CA ILE A 148 -24.04 -0.57 -2.02
C ILE A 148 -23.06 -1.69 -1.65
N SER A 149 -22.70 -1.82 -0.36
CA SER A 149 -21.84 -2.90 0.17
C SER A 149 -20.51 -3.10 -0.57
N TYR A 150 -19.99 -2.05 -1.23
CA TYR A 150 -18.67 -2.05 -1.84
C TYR A 150 -17.67 -1.35 -0.92
N ASP A 151 -16.76 -2.12 -0.32
CA ASP A 151 -15.83 -1.65 0.73
C ASP A 151 -15.01 -0.40 0.32
N HIS A 152 -14.70 -0.25 -0.97
CA HIS A 152 -13.91 0.87 -1.46
C HIS A 152 -14.76 2.12 -1.78
N LEU A 153 -16.09 2.05 -1.73
CA LEU A 153 -16.94 3.23 -1.91
C LEU A 153 -17.19 3.90 -0.55
N LEU A 154 -16.20 4.67 -0.10
CA LEU A 154 -16.26 5.34 1.18
C LEU A 154 -17.19 6.57 1.17
N PRO A 155 -17.83 6.93 2.30
CA PRO A 155 -18.54 8.20 2.45
C PRO A 155 -17.62 9.40 2.15
N GLY A 156 -18.19 10.51 1.68
CA GLY A 156 -17.41 11.66 1.20
C GLY A 156 -16.47 12.26 2.23
N LEU A 157 -16.93 12.41 3.47
CA LEU A 157 -16.07 12.91 4.55
C LEU A 157 -14.90 11.96 4.83
N TYR A 158 -15.17 10.66 4.98
CA TYR A 158 -14.14 9.66 5.28
C TYR A 158 -13.12 9.54 4.13
N SER A 159 -13.58 9.59 2.89
CA SER A 159 -12.74 9.65 1.69
C SER A 159 -11.82 10.87 1.68
N CYS A 160 -12.30 12.05 2.08
CA CYS A 160 -11.49 13.26 2.16
C CYS A 160 -10.46 13.17 3.29
N LEU A 161 -10.88 12.73 4.48
CA LEU A 161 -10.01 12.55 5.63
C LEU A 161 -8.91 11.52 5.36
N LEU A 162 -9.22 10.43 4.67
CA LEU A 162 -8.24 9.44 4.24
C LEU A 162 -7.19 10.06 3.28
N ALA A 163 -7.62 10.89 2.33
CA ALA A 163 -6.67 11.57 1.44
C ALA A 163 -5.75 12.51 2.24
N ILE A 164 -6.31 13.30 3.16
CA ILE A 164 -5.54 14.20 4.03
C ILE A 164 -4.51 13.41 4.87
N THR A 165 -4.90 12.28 5.46
CA THR A 165 -3.97 11.49 6.29
C THR A 165 -2.86 10.83 5.46
N VAL A 166 -3.17 10.34 4.25
CA VAL A 166 -2.16 9.79 3.33
C VAL A 166 -1.14 10.86 2.93
N PHE A 167 -1.59 12.05 2.50
CA PHE A 167 -0.68 13.14 2.16
C PHE A 167 0.11 13.64 3.37
N GLY A 168 -0.52 13.69 4.55
CA GLY A 168 0.15 14.03 5.80
C GLY A 168 1.29 13.04 6.13
N PHE A 169 1.06 11.75 5.98
CA PHE A 169 2.11 10.74 6.20
C PHE A 169 3.24 10.78 5.19
N ILE A 170 2.93 11.03 3.92
CA ILE A 170 3.96 11.23 2.89
C ILE A 170 4.80 12.46 3.24
N LEU A 171 4.17 13.56 3.65
CA LEU A 171 4.86 14.80 4.03
C LEU A 171 5.78 14.59 5.23
N VAL A 172 5.30 13.98 6.32
CA VAL A 172 6.12 13.73 7.52
C VAL A 172 7.33 12.86 7.20
N GLN A 173 7.14 11.77 6.45
CA GLN A 173 8.25 10.92 6.02
C GLN A 173 9.23 11.66 5.11
N PHE A 174 8.70 12.46 4.19
CA PHE A 174 9.51 13.21 3.23
C PHE A 174 10.40 14.23 3.93
N LEU A 175 9.86 14.96 4.91
CA LEU A 175 10.61 15.91 5.71
C LEU A 175 11.71 15.22 6.53
N LEU A 176 11.40 14.07 7.15
CA LEU A 176 12.40 13.32 7.91
C LEU A 176 13.54 12.80 7.02
N LEU A 177 13.22 12.25 5.84
CA LEU A 177 14.21 11.82 4.86
C LEU A 177 15.06 12.98 4.35
N CYS A 178 14.44 14.13 4.04
CA CYS A 178 15.19 15.32 3.65
C CYS A 178 16.13 15.77 4.75
N PHE A 179 15.73 15.69 6.02
CA PHE A 179 16.56 16.13 7.14
C PHE A 179 17.72 15.16 7.41
N MET A 180 17.49 13.84 7.33
CA MET A 180 18.48 12.84 7.73
C MET A 180 19.40 12.42 6.58
N GLU A 181 18.88 12.33 5.35
CA GLU A 181 19.60 11.70 4.23
C GLU A 181 20.16 12.69 3.21
N TRP A 182 19.97 14.02 3.35
CA TRP A 182 20.38 14.98 2.30
C TRP A 182 21.84 14.85 1.84
N ASN A 183 22.71 14.51 2.79
CA ASN A 183 24.16 14.35 2.58
C ASN A 183 24.63 12.89 2.61
N SER A 184 23.72 11.92 2.46
CA SER A 184 24.11 10.51 2.46
C SER A 184 24.85 10.12 1.17
N GLU A 185 25.68 9.08 1.28
CA GLU A 185 26.45 8.53 0.16
C GLU A 185 25.55 8.05 -0.98
N ASP A 186 24.37 7.53 -0.64
CA ASP A 186 23.36 7.12 -1.59
C ASP A 186 22.92 8.27 -2.51
N LEU A 187 22.77 9.47 -1.97
CA LEU A 187 22.36 10.66 -2.71
C LEU A 187 23.56 11.44 -3.30
N ALA A 188 24.79 10.93 -3.17
CA ALA A 188 25.96 11.56 -3.74
C ALA A 188 25.88 11.60 -5.28
N GLY A 189 26.25 12.74 -5.87
CA GLY A 189 26.25 12.94 -7.32
C GLY A 189 24.87 13.21 -7.96
N LEU A 190 23.82 13.39 -7.16
CA LEU A 190 22.50 13.82 -7.64
C LEU A 190 22.27 15.31 -7.44
N ASN A 191 21.61 15.94 -8.42
CA ASN A 191 21.16 17.32 -8.30
C ASN A 191 20.03 17.44 -7.27
N ALA A 192 19.85 18.62 -6.66
CA ALA A 192 18.81 18.86 -5.65
C ALA A 192 17.40 18.42 -6.11
N TYR A 193 17.05 18.69 -7.37
CA TYR A 193 15.80 18.24 -7.98
C TYR A 193 15.67 16.70 -7.99
N GLN A 194 16.72 15.99 -8.39
CA GLN A 194 16.73 14.52 -8.41
C GLN A 194 16.62 13.94 -7.00
N LYS A 195 17.28 14.56 -6.02
CA LYS A 195 17.17 14.17 -4.61
C LYS A 195 15.73 14.30 -4.11
N ILE A 196 15.10 15.45 -4.33
CA ILE A 196 13.71 15.73 -3.91
C ILE A 196 12.74 14.72 -4.54
N VAL A 197 12.83 14.51 -5.86
CA VAL A 197 11.95 13.56 -6.55
C VAL A 197 12.19 12.13 -6.07
N GLY A 198 13.45 11.72 -5.87
CA GLY A 198 13.79 10.39 -5.36
C GLY A 198 13.26 10.16 -3.94
N MET A 199 13.41 11.14 -3.04
CA MET A 199 12.87 11.05 -1.68
C MET A 199 11.35 11.00 -1.68
N LEU A 200 10.68 11.81 -2.51
CA LEU A 200 9.22 11.77 -2.65
C LEU A 200 8.74 10.42 -3.20
N PHE A 201 9.45 9.85 -4.17
CA PHE A 201 9.15 8.53 -4.70
C PHE A 201 9.31 7.45 -3.63
N GLN A 202 10.39 7.49 -2.84
CA GLN A 202 10.60 6.53 -1.76
C GLN A 202 9.49 6.59 -0.69
N THR A 203 9.05 7.79 -0.31
CA THR A 203 7.99 7.95 0.70
C THR A 203 6.60 7.63 0.20
N ALA A 204 6.32 7.82 -1.09
CA ALA A 204 5.09 7.34 -1.71
C ALA A 204 5.03 5.81 -1.71
N ASN A 205 6.18 5.14 -1.88
CA ASN A 205 6.25 3.68 -1.95
C ASN A 205 6.27 2.96 -0.60
N SER A 206 6.60 3.64 0.50
CA SER A 206 6.72 3.04 1.82
C SER A 206 5.42 2.43 2.35
N ARG A 207 4.29 2.88 1.81
CA ARG A 207 2.95 2.40 2.17
C ARG A 207 2.42 1.42 1.12
N HIS A 208 2.83 0.16 1.25
CA HIS A 208 2.39 -1.02 0.47
C HIS A 208 2.83 -1.15 -0.99
N SER A 209 3.63 -0.25 -1.58
CA SER A 209 4.00 -0.37 -2.99
C SER A 209 5.35 -1.05 -3.22
N GLY A 210 6.33 -0.89 -2.32
CA GLY A 210 7.55 -1.71 -2.35
C GLY A 210 8.61 -1.34 -3.38
N GLU A 211 8.35 -0.40 -4.29
CA GLU A 211 9.37 0.06 -5.24
C GLU A 211 10.39 0.95 -4.52
N SER A 212 11.65 0.54 -4.53
CA SER A 212 12.74 1.26 -3.86
C SER A 212 13.68 1.94 -4.86
N ILE A 213 14.11 3.14 -4.50
CA ILE A 213 15.12 3.91 -5.24
C ILE A 213 16.43 4.07 -4.45
N PHE A 214 16.37 3.84 -3.14
CA PHE A 214 17.49 3.87 -2.21
C PHE A 214 17.78 2.46 -1.69
N ASP A 215 19.01 2.23 -1.27
CA ASP A 215 19.36 1.01 -0.57
C ASP A 215 18.99 1.15 0.91
N LEU A 216 18.03 0.34 1.37
CA LEU A 216 17.51 0.46 2.72
C LEU A 216 18.54 0.05 3.79
N SER A 217 19.62 -0.66 3.44
CA SER A 217 20.68 -0.98 4.41
C SER A 217 21.50 0.23 4.85
N VAL A 218 21.58 1.29 4.02
CA VAL A 218 22.45 2.46 4.26
C VAL A 218 21.67 3.62 4.89
N ILE A 219 20.34 3.59 4.82
CA ILE A 219 19.46 4.62 5.38
C ILE A 219 19.56 4.62 6.90
N SER A 220 19.49 5.82 7.49
CA SER A 220 19.48 6.00 8.95
C SER A 220 18.40 5.15 9.65
N PRO A 221 18.73 4.53 10.80
CA PRO A 221 17.79 3.68 11.54
C PRO A 221 16.48 4.38 11.94
N ALA A 222 16.51 5.69 12.18
CA ALA A 222 15.32 6.47 12.51
C ALA A 222 14.28 6.47 11.38
N VAL A 223 14.73 6.61 10.13
CA VAL A 223 13.86 6.54 8.94
C VAL A 223 13.34 5.12 8.75
N LEU A 224 14.18 4.11 8.97
CA LEU A 224 13.76 2.71 8.89
C LEU A 224 12.65 2.35 9.90
N VAL A 225 12.76 2.83 11.14
CA VAL A 225 11.70 2.65 12.15
C VAL A 225 10.40 3.30 11.70
N LEU A 226 10.45 4.50 11.09
CA LEU A 226 9.28 5.14 10.53
C LEU A 226 8.68 4.34 9.37
N PHE A 227 9.51 3.78 8.49
CA PHE A 227 9.04 2.87 7.43
C PHE A 227 8.39 1.61 8.01
N VAL A 228 8.94 1.00 9.05
CA VAL A 228 8.30 -0.15 9.73
C VAL A 228 6.89 0.21 10.21
N LEU A 229 6.72 1.38 10.83
CA LEU A 229 5.38 1.85 11.22
C LEU A 229 4.45 2.01 10.00
N MET A 230 4.94 2.61 8.92
CA MET A 230 4.13 2.88 7.72
C MET A 230 3.75 1.61 6.94
N MET A 231 4.64 0.62 6.91
CA MET A 231 4.38 -0.69 6.31
C MET A 231 3.36 -1.50 7.10
N TYR A 232 3.33 -1.29 8.42
CA TYR A 232 2.38 -1.96 9.31
C TYR A 232 0.96 -1.38 9.20
N LEU A 233 0.84 -0.05 9.08
CA LEU A 233 -0.45 0.64 9.04
C LEU A 233 -1.25 0.27 7.78
N PRO A 234 -2.51 -0.20 7.91
CA PRO A 234 -3.37 -0.47 6.76
C PRO A 234 -3.53 0.73 5.80
N PRO A 235 -3.85 0.50 4.52
CA PRO A 235 -3.99 1.56 3.53
C PRO A 235 -5.17 2.51 3.83
N HIS A 236 -6.20 2.03 4.53
CA HIS A 236 -7.42 2.80 4.87
C HIS A 236 -7.36 3.47 6.25
N THR A 237 -6.20 3.58 6.91
CA THR A 237 -6.15 4.25 8.22
C THR A 237 -6.33 5.76 8.11
N SER A 238 -7.29 6.29 8.88
CA SER A 238 -7.55 7.72 9.06
C SER A 238 -7.48 8.07 10.54
N PHE A 239 -6.63 9.03 10.92
CA PHE A 239 -6.41 9.46 12.30
C PHE A 239 -7.30 10.64 12.75
N LEU A 240 -8.20 11.13 11.88
CA LEU A 240 -9.07 12.26 12.18
C LEU A 240 -10.42 11.76 12.73
N PRO A 241 -10.88 12.24 13.90
CA PRO A 241 -12.11 11.79 14.52
C PRO A 241 -13.35 12.25 13.73
N ILE A 242 -14.38 11.40 13.69
CA ILE A 242 -15.67 11.70 13.08
C ILE A 242 -16.76 11.45 14.15
N ASP A 243 -17.53 12.49 14.49
CA ASP A 243 -18.66 12.48 15.46
C ASP A 243 -19.75 11.41 15.20
N GLY A 244 -19.76 10.79 14.02
CA GLY A 244 -20.63 9.66 13.69
C GLY A 244 -20.16 8.29 14.22
N GLY A 245 -18.96 8.21 14.80
CA GLY A 245 -18.38 7.00 15.38
C GLY A 245 -18.94 6.64 16.76
N GLU A 246 -19.33 7.63 17.56
CA GLU A 246 -19.80 7.43 18.95
C GLU A 246 -21.07 6.55 19.02
N LYS A 247 -22.00 6.72 18.06
CA LYS A 247 -23.24 5.92 18.01
C LYS A 247 -23.01 4.47 17.59
N ALA A 248 -21.91 4.19 16.87
CA ALA A 248 -21.49 2.82 16.55
C ALA A 248 -20.73 2.19 17.74
N LEU A 249 -19.92 2.98 18.46
CA LEU A 249 -19.22 2.59 19.70
C LEU A 249 -20.19 2.13 20.81
N GLN A 250 -21.26 2.90 21.09
CA GLN A 250 -22.22 2.57 22.14
C GLN A 250 -23.00 1.26 21.89
N LYS A 251 -23.21 0.90 20.61
CA LYS A 251 -23.88 -0.36 20.23
C LYS A 251 -22.91 -1.54 20.23
N GLU A 252 -21.60 -1.27 20.08
CA GLU A 252 -20.51 -2.24 20.25
C GLU A 252 -20.24 -2.55 21.72
N GLU A 253 -20.22 -1.57 22.64
CA GLU A 253 -19.96 -1.78 24.09
C GLU A 253 -20.84 -2.86 24.72
N ARG A 254 -22.15 -2.88 24.41
CA ARG A 254 -23.08 -3.92 24.91
C ARG A 254 -22.84 -5.31 24.31
N ARG A 255 -22.18 -5.41 23.15
CA ARG A 255 -21.74 -6.68 22.54
C ARG A 255 -20.35 -7.12 23.03
N THR A 256 -19.48 -6.17 23.41
CA THR A 256 -18.09 -6.38 23.83
C THR A 256 -17.97 -7.09 25.18
N GLU A 257 -18.86 -6.83 26.14
CA GLU A 257 -18.88 -7.49 27.47
C GLU A 257 -18.97 -9.02 27.38
N LYS A 258 -19.73 -9.58 26.43
CA LYS A 258 -19.83 -11.05 26.23
C LYS A 258 -18.66 -11.65 25.44
N ARG A 259 -17.83 -10.83 24.78
CA ARG A 259 -16.74 -11.26 23.88
C ARG A 259 -15.37 -11.23 24.55
N LYS A 260 -15.17 -10.37 25.56
CA LYS A 260 -13.97 -10.28 26.40
C LYS A 260 -13.46 -11.64 26.91
N TYR A 261 -14.36 -12.54 27.28
CA TYR A 261 -13.97 -13.87 27.81
C TYR A 261 -13.37 -14.82 26.77
N VAL A 262 -13.66 -14.63 25.47
CA VAL A 262 -13.08 -15.44 24.38
C VAL A 262 -11.85 -14.76 23.75
N GLU A 263 -11.77 -13.43 23.83
CA GLU A 263 -10.64 -12.62 23.33
C GLU A 263 -9.36 -12.74 24.17
N HIS A 264 -9.44 -13.15 25.44
CA HIS A 264 -8.24 -13.39 26.26
C HIS A 264 -7.34 -14.54 25.77
N LEU A 265 -7.78 -15.32 24.77
CA LEU A 265 -6.96 -16.37 24.13
C LEU A 265 -6.40 -15.96 22.74
N LEU A 266 -6.86 -14.83 22.17
CA LEU A 266 -6.42 -14.36 20.85
C LEU A 266 -5.40 -13.23 20.98
N LEU A 267 -4.14 -13.55 20.71
CA LEU A 267 -3.03 -12.59 20.66
C LEU A 267 -3.33 -11.43 19.70
N SER A 268 -2.90 -10.21 20.04
CA SER A 268 -3.03 -9.03 19.18
C SER A 268 -2.20 -9.16 17.89
N GLN A 269 -2.55 -8.42 16.83
CA GLN A 269 -1.80 -8.39 15.56
C GLN A 269 -0.31 -8.09 15.76
N LEU A 270 0.00 -7.16 16.68
CA LEU A 270 1.38 -6.83 17.06
C LEU A 270 2.06 -8.00 17.77
N SER A 271 1.33 -8.74 18.60
CA SER A 271 1.88 -9.91 19.30
C SER A 271 2.30 -11.00 18.32
N TYR A 272 1.52 -11.26 17.24
CA TYR A 272 1.92 -12.20 16.20
C TYR A 272 3.20 -11.76 15.47
N LEU A 273 3.32 -10.47 15.15
CA LEU A 273 4.55 -9.94 14.53
C LEU A 273 5.77 -10.14 15.43
N VAL A 274 5.64 -9.82 16.73
CA VAL A 274 6.72 -10.03 17.70
C VAL A 274 7.09 -11.51 17.79
N ILE A 275 6.11 -12.43 17.79
CA ILE A 275 6.37 -13.88 17.79
C ILE A 275 7.13 -14.29 16.52
N PHE A 276 6.76 -13.80 15.34
CA PHE A 276 7.48 -14.10 14.11
C PHE A 276 8.91 -13.55 14.12
N VAL A 277 9.12 -12.35 14.65
CA VAL A 277 10.47 -11.77 14.84
C VAL A 277 11.31 -12.66 15.74
N ILE A 278 10.78 -13.06 16.90
CA ILE A 278 11.47 -13.97 17.83
C ILE A 278 11.79 -15.30 17.15
N LEU A 279 10.84 -15.89 16.43
CA LEU A 279 11.03 -17.17 15.73
C LEU A 279 12.14 -17.10 14.69
N VAL A 280 12.15 -16.06 13.85
CA VAL A 280 13.20 -15.88 12.84
C VAL A 280 14.56 -15.61 13.48
N CYS A 281 14.62 -14.79 14.54
CA CYS A 281 15.86 -14.57 15.30
C CYS A 281 16.42 -15.87 15.89
N ILE A 282 15.57 -16.81 16.32
CA ILE A 282 15.99 -18.14 16.79
C ILE A 282 16.54 -18.97 15.63
N ILE A 283 15.84 -19.00 14.49
CA ILE A 283 16.23 -19.79 13.30
C ILE A 283 17.56 -19.28 12.72
N GLU A 284 17.72 -17.97 12.57
CA GLU A 284 18.91 -17.35 11.97
C GLU A 284 19.99 -16.99 13.00
N ARG A 285 19.86 -17.45 14.25
CA ARG A 285 20.76 -17.12 15.38
C ARG A 285 22.25 -17.25 15.05
N GLU A 286 22.63 -18.31 14.34
CA GLU A 286 24.03 -18.54 13.98
C GLU A 286 24.55 -17.51 12.97
N LYS A 287 23.71 -17.01 12.06
CA LYS A 287 24.09 -15.93 11.14
C LYS A 287 24.12 -14.58 11.83
N MET A 288 23.18 -14.31 12.76
CA MET A 288 23.20 -13.12 13.59
C MET A 288 24.51 -12.99 14.40
N LYS A 289 25.06 -14.10 14.89
CA LYS A 289 26.37 -14.09 15.58
C LYS A 289 27.54 -13.84 14.64
N LYS A 290 27.47 -14.34 13.40
CA LYS A 290 28.58 -14.25 12.43
C LYS A 290 28.63 -12.90 11.73
N ASP A 291 27.48 -12.33 11.42
CA ASP A 291 27.32 -11.09 10.65
C ASP A 291 26.24 -10.19 11.27
N PRO A 292 26.51 -9.59 12.44
CA PRO A 292 25.50 -8.87 13.23
C PRO A 292 25.02 -7.56 12.61
N LEU A 293 25.79 -6.96 11.69
CA LEU A 293 25.43 -5.70 11.04
C LEU A 293 24.37 -5.92 9.95
N ASN A 294 24.54 -6.96 9.11
CA ASN A 294 23.49 -7.35 8.17
C ASN A 294 22.33 -8.07 8.87
N PHE A 295 22.63 -9.06 9.73
CA PHE A 295 21.65 -9.82 10.49
C PHE A 295 21.30 -9.16 11.83
N SER A 296 20.92 -7.88 11.75
CA SER A 296 20.41 -7.13 12.88
C SER A 296 18.93 -7.40 13.14
N VAL A 297 18.49 -7.23 14.39
CA VAL A 297 17.07 -7.35 14.77
C VAL A 297 16.21 -6.35 13.98
N LEU A 298 16.75 -5.16 13.68
CA LEU A 298 16.07 -4.14 12.89
C LEU A 298 15.83 -4.61 11.45
N ASN A 299 16.84 -5.16 10.79
CA ASN A 299 16.72 -5.67 9.41
C ASN A 299 15.75 -6.86 9.34
N ILE A 300 15.80 -7.77 10.32
CA ILE A 300 14.84 -8.87 10.44
C ILE A 300 13.41 -8.32 10.66
N THR A 301 13.25 -7.31 11.49
CA THR A 301 11.95 -6.66 11.74
C THR A 301 11.40 -6.00 10.47
N ILE A 302 12.24 -5.31 9.70
CA ILE A 302 11.87 -4.72 8.42
C ILE A 302 11.34 -5.78 7.47
N GLU A 303 12.04 -6.91 7.29
CA GLU A 303 11.58 -7.99 6.42
C GLU A 303 10.24 -8.59 6.86
N ILE A 304 10.07 -8.84 8.15
CA ILE A 304 8.85 -9.47 8.67
C ILE A 304 7.66 -8.52 8.56
N VAL A 305 7.84 -7.24 8.89
CA VAL A 305 6.76 -6.25 8.79
C VAL A 305 6.44 -5.94 7.32
N SER A 306 7.45 -5.85 6.46
CA SER A 306 7.27 -5.74 5.00
C SER A 306 6.51 -6.94 4.43
N ALA A 307 6.87 -8.17 4.85
CA ALA A 307 6.17 -9.39 4.46
C ALA A 307 4.72 -9.41 4.93
N TYR A 308 4.46 -9.08 6.19
CA TYR A 308 3.12 -9.05 6.78
C TYR A 308 2.23 -7.93 6.19
N GLY A 309 2.84 -6.78 5.87
CA GLY A 309 2.21 -5.67 5.19
C GLY A 309 2.07 -5.88 3.68
N ASN A 310 2.66 -6.96 3.14
CA ASN A 310 2.83 -7.21 1.71
C ASN A 310 3.37 -5.97 0.98
N VAL A 311 4.35 -5.27 1.57
CA VAL A 311 4.92 -4.04 1.02
C VAL A 311 5.97 -4.37 -0.03
N GLY A 312 6.92 -5.24 0.28
CA GLY A 312 7.99 -5.63 -0.65
C GLY A 312 9.29 -4.85 -0.51
N PHE A 313 9.41 -3.97 0.49
CA PHE A 313 10.70 -3.43 0.89
C PHE A 313 11.58 -4.49 1.52
N SER A 314 12.88 -4.40 1.22
CA SER A 314 13.90 -5.26 1.78
C SER A 314 15.12 -4.43 2.14
N ALA A 315 15.76 -4.78 3.26
CA ALA A 315 16.99 -4.12 3.70
C ALA A 315 18.20 -4.44 2.81
N GLY A 316 18.10 -5.44 1.91
CA GLY A 316 19.23 -5.88 1.09
C GLY A 316 20.31 -6.60 1.90
N TYR A 317 21.45 -6.86 1.27
CA TYR A 317 22.60 -7.49 1.91
C TYR A 317 23.89 -6.90 1.35
N GLN A 318 24.77 -6.41 2.23
CA GLN A 318 26.04 -5.80 1.83
C GLN A 318 27.22 -6.53 2.46
N CYS A 319 28.12 -7.03 1.63
CA CYS A 319 29.36 -7.67 2.01
C CYS A 319 30.31 -6.72 2.75
N ASN A 320 30.28 -5.43 2.43
CA ASN A 320 31.10 -4.41 3.08
C ASN A 320 30.75 -4.20 4.56
N LEU A 321 29.54 -4.60 4.98
CA LEU A 321 29.10 -4.52 6.37
C LEU A 321 29.54 -5.75 7.20
N GLN A 322 30.21 -6.74 6.61
CA GLN A 322 30.68 -7.90 7.36
C GLN A 322 31.87 -7.54 8.26
N LEU A 323 31.77 -7.83 9.57
CA LEU A 323 32.88 -7.68 10.50
C LEU A 323 34.02 -8.68 10.25
N LYS A 324 33.68 -9.86 9.71
CA LYS A 324 34.64 -10.88 9.29
C LYS A 324 34.56 -11.02 7.78
N HIS A 325 35.52 -10.43 7.08
CA HIS A 325 35.57 -10.47 5.62
C HIS A 325 35.75 -11.91 5.13
N GLU A 326 34.72 -12.45 4.46
CA GLU A 326 34.88 -13.64 3.66
C GLU A 326 35.40 -13.28 2.26
N PRO A 327 36.48 -13.91 1.77
CA PRO A 327 37.12 -13.56 0.50
C PRO A 327 36.26 -13.81 -0.74
N HIS A 328 35.12 -14.49 -0.59
CA HIS A 328 34.18 -14.81 -1.68
C HIS A 328 32.82 -14.13 -1.54
N CYS A 329 32.67 -13.13 -0.66
CA CYS A 329 31.43 -12.39 -0.57
C CYS A 329 31.26 -11.47 -1.79
N LYS A 330 30.15 -11.62 -2.51
CA LYS A 330 29.74 -10.73 -3.59
C LYS A 330 28.42 -10.06 -3.22
N ASP A 331 28.37 -8.75 -3.39
CA ASP A 331 27.12 -7.99 -3.33
C ASP A 331 26.24 -8.45 -4.48
N LEU A 332 25.07 -8.99 -4.14
CA LEU A 332 24.12 -9.54 -5.09
C LEU A 332 22.81 -8.79 -4.91
N CYS A 333 22.18 -8.46 -6.03
CA CYS A 333 20.93 -7.70 -6.09
C CYS A 333 19.72 -8.62 -5.79
N TYR A 334 19.72 -9.26 -4.63
CA TYR A 334 18.55 -9.93 -4.08
C TYR A 334 18.19 -9.32 -2.72
N GLY A 335 16.94 -9.42 -2.31
CA GLY A 335 16.51 -8.96 -0.99
C GLY A 335 17.19 -9.73 0.14
N PHE A 336 17.31 -9.14 1.33
CA PHE A 336 18.03 -9.68 2.51
C PHE A 336 17.72 -11.18 2.78
N VAL A 337 16.46 -11.56 2.61
CA VAL A 337 15.94 -12.93 2.78
C VAL A 337 16.61 -13.96 1.86
N GLY A 338 17.23 -13.53 0.75
CA GLY A 338 18.04 -14.38 -0.11
C GLY A 338 19.15 -15.10 0.65
N ARG A 339 19.76 -14.45 1.64
CA ARG A 339 20.78 -15.02 2.55
C ARG A 339 20.20 -15.87 3.68
N TRP A 340 18.90 -15.87 3.91
CA TRP A 340 18.29 -16.63 5.00
C TRP A 340 18.31 -18.14 4.74
N SER A 341 18.16 -18.92 5.80
CA SER A 341 18.02 -20.37 5.71
C SER A 341 16.70 -20.73 5.02
N ASN A 342 16.59 -21.97 4.53
CA ASN A 342 15.34 -22.45 3.94
C ASN A 342 14.19 -22.37 4.95
N SER A 343 14.45 -22.71 6.23
CA SER A 343 13.46 -22.60 7.31
C SER A 343 12.99 -21.17 7.52
N GLY A 344 13.90 -20.19 7.55
CA GLY A 344 13.54 -18.77 7.67
C GLY A 344 12.69 -18.29 6.48
N LYS A 345 13.01 -18.73 5.26
CA LYS A 345 12.22 -18.44 4.05
C LYS A 345 10.80 -19.01 4.14
N PHE A 346 10.63 -20.24 4.65
CA PHE A 346 9.29 -20.82 4.87
C PHE A 346 8.46 -20.02 5.87
N VAL A 347 9.06 -19.61 6.99
CA VAL A 347 8.38 -18.75 7.96
C VAL A 347 7.94 -17.45 7.30
N LEU A 348 8.79 -16.80 6.51
CA LEU A 348 8.43 -15.56 5.85
C LEU A 348 7.30 -15.73 4.83
N MET A 349 7.31 -16.80 4.02
CA MET A 349 6.21 -17.12 3.11
C MET A 349 4.87 -17.27 3.87
N PHE A 350 4.90 -17.92 5.03
CA PHE A 350 3.73 -18.02 5.90
C PHE A 350 3.28 -16.64 6.42
N VAL A 351 4.22 -15.78 6.83
CA VAL A 351 3.93 -14.39 7.25
C VAL A 351 3.28 -13.59 6.13
N MET A 352 3.76 -13.71 4.88
CA MET A 352 3.19 -13.03 3.72
C MET A 352 1.75 -13.47 3.44
N PHE A 353 1.50 -14.78 3.52
CA PHE A 353 0.17 -15.36 3.32
C PHE A 353 -0.79 -14.93 4.44
N PHE A 354 -0.34 -15.01 5.69
CA PHE A 354 -1.10 -14.58 6.86
C PHE A 354 -1.43 -13.08 6.80
N GLY A 355 -0.45 -12.25 6.43
CA GLY A 355 -0.62 -10.81 6.21
C GLY A 355 -1.69 -10.48 5.17
N ARG A 356 -1.72 -11.22 4.06
CA ARG A 356 -2.73 -11.04 3.00
C ARG A 356 -4.13 -11.45 3.43
N LEU A 357 -4.25 -12.51 4.24
CA LEU A 357 -5.53 -13.06 4.69
C LEU A 357 -6.08 -12.45 5.97
N LYS A 358 -5.34 -11.53 6.63
CA LYS A 358 -5.76 -10.93 7.91
C LYS A 358 -7.14 -10.28 7.87
N LYS A 359 -7.57 -9.75 6.73
CA LYS A 359 -8.92 -9.16 6.54
C LYS A 359 -10.02 -10.20 6.77
N PHE A 360 -9.79 -11.45 6.38
CA PHE A 360 -10.75 -12.54 6.48
C PHE A 360 -10.66 -13.30 7.82
N SER A 361 -9.44 -13.49 8.34
CA SER A 361 -9.22 -14.20 9.60
C SER A 361 -9.61 -13.38 10.84
N MET A 362 -9.37 -12.07 10.83
CA MET A 362 -9.57 -11.20 12.00
C MET A 362 -10.46 -10.01 11.67
N HIS A 363 -11.72 -10.26 11.23
CA HIS A 363 -12.80 -9.25 11.03
C HIS A 363 -12.30 -7.80 10.82
N GLY A 364 -11.52 -7.61 9.73
CA GLY A 364 -10.79 -6.39 9.36
C GLY A 364 -10.79 -5.21 10.35
N GLY A 365 -9.72 -5.08 11.15
CA GLY A 365 -9.33 -3.79 11.72
C GLY A 365 -9.98 -3.37 13.04
N ARG A 366 -10.60 -4.28 13.81
CA ARG A 366 -11.11 -3.94 15.16
C ARG A 366 -10.03 -3.53 16.16
N ALA A 367 -8.76 -3.88 15.94
CA ALA A 367 -7.65 -3.49 16.81
C ALA A 367 -7.22 -2.00 16.65
N TRP A 368 -7.79 -1.28 15.67
CA TRP A 368 -7.40 0.11 15.36
C TRP A 368 -8.58 1.10 15.40
N LYS A 369 -9.74 0.65 15.90
CA LYS A 369 -10.66 1.57 16.56
C LYS A 369 -10.04 1.83 17.93
N LEU A 370 -9.34 2.95 18.06
CA LEU A 370 -9.01 3.47 19.38
C LEU A 370 -10.34 3.78 20.05
N ASP A 371 -10.68 2.97 21.06
CA ASP A 371 -11.85 3.16 21.93
C ASP A 371 -11.85 4.55 22.59
#